data_AF-A0A953X1K3-F1
#
_entry.id   AF-A0A953X1K3-F1
#
_cell.length_a   1.000
_cell.length_b   1.000
_cell.length_c   1.000
_cell.angle_alpha   90.00
_cell.angle_beta   90.00
_cell.angle_gamma   90.00
#
_symmetry.space_group_name_H-M   'P 1'
#
loop_
_entity.id
_entity.type
_entity.pdbx_description
1 polymer ?
#
loop_
_entity_poly.entity_id
_entity_poly.type
_entity_poly.pdbx_seq_one_letter_code
_entity_poly.pdbx_strand_id
1 'polypeptide(L)' 'MTDLSPRYDWSRDQIAALYALPLDTLMAEALSVKQANWPDGKIQKSQLLSIKTGGCAEDCGYCSQS' A
#
# COMPACT_ATOMS: atom_id res chain seq x y z
N MET A 1 -3.27 -24.16 4.89
CA MET A 1 -2.01 -23.44 4.62
C MET A 1 -2.31 -22.54 3.44
N THR A 2 -2.49 -21.25 3.68
CA THR A 2 -3.01 -20.29 2.69
C THR A 2 -2.02 -20.14 1.55
N ASP A 3 -2.50 -20.29 0.31
CA ASP A 3 -1.70 -19.94 -0.88
C ASP A 3 -1.43 -18.44 -0.86
N LEU A 4 -0.16 -18.06 -0.89
CA LEU A 4 0.31 -16.67 -0.85
C LEU A 4 0.69 -16.15 -2.24
N SER A 5 0.47 -16.95 -3.28
CA SER A 5 0.64 -16.52 -4.66
C SER A 5 -0.21 -15.27 -4.93
N PRO A 6 0.34 -14.23 -5.55
CA PRO A 6 -0.44 -13.04 -5.88
C PRO A 6 -1.64 -13.42 -6.76
N ARG A 7 -2.85 -13.08 -6.30
CA ARG A 7 -4.08 -13.20 -7.08
C ARG A 7 -4.42 -11.87 -7.75
N TYR A 8 -5.00 -11.94 -8.95
CA TYR A 8 -5.26 -10.77 -9.81
C TYR A 8 -6.76 -10.58 -10.15
N ASP A 9 -7.64 -11.40 -9.57
CA ASP A 9 -9.04 -11.55 -9.91
C ASP A 9 -9.99 -10.98 -8.83
N TRP A 10 -9.56 -9.93 -8.14
CA TRP A 10 -10.35 -9.32 -7.06
C TRP A 10 -11.63 -8.67 -7.58
N SER A 11 -12.77 -9.04 -7.01
CA SER A 11 -14.01 -8.29 -7.19
C SER A 11 -14.06 -7.07 -6.26
N ARG A 12 -14.89 -6.08 -6.61
CA ARG A 12 -15.11 -4.89 -5.76
C ARG A 12 -15.64 -5.27 -4.38
N ASP A 13 -16.53 -6.25 -4.31
CA ASP A 13 -17.13 -6.70 -3.04
C ASP A 13 -16.10 -7.38 -2.13
N GLN A 14 -15.18 -8.16 -2.71
CA GLN A 14 -14.08 -8.77 -1.96
C GLN A 14 -13.13 -7.69 -1.40
N ILE A 15 -12.84 -6.65 -2.18
CA ILE A 15 -12.03 -5.52 -1.70
C ILE A 15 -12.77 -4.76 -0.60
N ALA A 16 -14.05 -4.45 -0.80
CA ALA A 16 -14.87 -3.75 0.19
C ALA A 16 -14.95 -4.53 1.52
N ALA A 17 -15.01 -5.86 1.47
CA ALA A 17 -14.97 -6.70 2.66
C ALA A 17 -13.67 -6.54 3.46
N LEU A 18 -12.51 -6.38 2.80
CA LEU A 18 -11.23 -6.09 3.47
C LEU A 18 -11.25 -4.74 4.17
N TYR A 19 -11.79 -3.70 3.51
CA TYR A 19 -11.93 -2.37 4.12
C TYR A 19 -12.90 -2.35 5.31
N ALA A 20 -13.86 -3.26 5.34
CA ALA A 20 -14.83 -3.39 6.42
C ALA A 20 -14.32 -4.23 7.61
N LEU A 21 -13.14 -4.85 7.52
CA LEU A 21 -12.56 -5.60 8.62
C LEU A 21 -12.27 -4.69 9.83
N PRO A 22 -12.43 -5.19 11.06
CA PRO A 22 -11.87 -4.53 12.24
C PRO A 22 -10.36 -4.31 12.06
N LEU A 23 -9.87 -3.14 12.49
CA LEU A 23 -8.47 -2.75 12.27
C LEU A 23 -7.48 -3.80 12.78
N ASP A 24 -7.71 -4.36 13.96
CA ASP A 24 -6.82 -5.34 14.57
C ASP A 24 -6.73 -6.63 13.74
N THR A 25 -7.86 -7.08 13.19
CA THR A 25 -7.93 -8.24 12.29
C THR A 25 -7.17 -7.97 11.00
N LEU A 26 -7.43 -6.82 10.36
CA LEU A 26 -6.76 -6.41 9.13
C LEU A 26 -5.23 -6.32 9.32
N MET A 27 -4.79 -5.74 10.43
CA MET A 27 -3.37 -5.60 10.74
C MET A 27 -2.69 -6.95 10.99
N ALA A 28 -3.36 -7.88 11.67
CA ALA A 28 -2.84 -9.23 11.90
C ALA A 28 -2.67 -10.01 10.58
N GLU A 29 -3.67 -9.96 9.69
CA GLU A 29 -3.60 -10.59 8.37
C GLU A 29 -2.50 -9.98 7.51
N ALA A 30 -2.41 -8.64 7.46
CA ALA A 30 -1.38 -7.93 6.73
C ALA A 30 0.04 -8.28 7.22
N LEU A 31 0.23 -8.39 8.54
CA LEU A 31 1.50 -8.79 9.12
C LEU A 31 1.88 -10.23 8.74
N SER A 32 0.91 -11.15 8.74
CA SER A 32 1.14 -12.54 8.32
C SER A 32 1.63 -12.62 6.86
N VAL A 33 0.96 -11.90 5.94
CA VAL A 33 1.37 -11.83 4.54
C VAL A 33 2.76 -11.21 4.40
N LYS A 34 3.04 -10.13 5.14
CA LYS A 34 4.36 -9.47 5.15
C LYS A 34 5.46 -10.43 5.60
N GLN A 35 5.26 -11.13 6.71
CA GLN A 35 6.27 -12.04 7.27
C GLN A 35 6.56 -13.22 6.34
N ALA A 36 5.53 -13.73 5.65
CA ALA A 36 5.70 -14.86 4.74
C ALA A 36 6.46 -14.48 3.45
N ASN A 37 6.39 -13.22 3.01
CA ASN A 37 7.07 -12.74 1.79
C ASN A 37 8.40 -12.01 2.08
N TRP A 38 8.53 -11.36 3.25
CA TRP A 38 9.71 -10.61 3.70
C TRP A 38 10.07 -10.97 5.15
N PRO A 39 10.54 -12.21 5.41
CA PRO A 39 10.77 -12.72 6.76
C PRO A 39 11.88 -11.99 7.52
N ASP A 40 12.88 -11.46 6.81
CA ASP A 40 14.04 -10.79 7.41
C ASP A 40 13.73 -9.42 8.03
N GLY A 41 12.48 -8.93 7.90
CA GLY A 41 12.08 -7.62 8.43
C GLY A 41 12.82 -6.43 7.81
N LYS A 42 13.50 -6.64 6.67
CA LYS A 42 14.27 -5.60 5.96
C LYS A 42 13.35 -4.46 5.54
N ILE A 43 13.82 -3.24 5.73
CA ILE A 43 13.14 -2.02 5.29
C ILE A 43 13.89 -1.44 4.09
N GLN A 44 13.16 -1.15 3.03
CA GLN A 44 13.69 -0.47 1.85
C GLN A 44 13.93 1.01 2.17
N LYS A 45 15.07 1.54 1.74
CA LYS A 45 15.42 2.96 1.91
C LYS A 45 15.53 3.62 0.54
N SER A 46 14.75 4.69 0.34
CA SER A 46 14.78 5.52 -0.86
C SER A 46 15.09 6.97 -0.48
N GLN A 47 15.85 7.65 -1.33
CA GLN A 47 16.05 9.11 -1.27
C GLN A 47 15.54 9.71 -2.57
N LEU A 48 14.74 10.77 -2.46
CA LEU A 48 14.26 11.54 -3.59
C LEU A 48 14.75 13.00 -3.49
N LEU A 49 14.85 13.64 -4.64
CA LEU A 49 15.16 15.07 -4.76
C LEU A 49 14.17 15.70 -5.74
N SER A 50 13.52 16.77 -5.32
CA SER A 50 12.71 17.60 -6.22
C SER A 50 13.66 18.47 -7.07
N ILE A 51 13.91 18.05 -8.31
CA ILE A 51 14.84 18.75 -9.21
C ILE A 51 14.36 20.16 -9.57
N LYS A 52 13.05 20.38 -9.58
CA LYS A 52 12.39 21.68 -9.71
C LYS A 52 11.16 21.69 -8.81
N THR A 53 11.06 22.69 -7.95
CA THR A 53 9.92 22.85 -7.03
C THR A 53 9.07 24.05 -7.44
N GLY A 54 7.76 23.85 -7.50
CA GLY A 54 6.77 24.89 -7.80
C GLY A 54 6.64 25.24 -9.29
N GLY A 55 5.65 26.09 -9.59
CA GLY A 55 5.27 26.43 -10.96
C GLY A 55 4.79 25.22 -11.76
N CYS A 56 4.09 24.30 -11.08
CA CYS A 56 3.34 23.22 -11.72
C CYS A 56 2.12 23.83 -12.41
N ALA A 57 1.76 23.35 -13.60
CA ALA A 57 0.61 23.89 -14.35
C ALA A 57 -0.70 23.16 -14.01
N GLU A 58 -0.56 22.01 -13.35
CA GLU A 58 -1.62 21.11 -12.97
C GLU A 58 -2.30 21.55 -11.67
N ASP A 59 -3.63 21.44 -11.61
CA ASP A 59 -4.45 21.80 -10.45
C ASP A 59 -4.81 20.56 -9.63
N CYS A 60 -3.81 19.99 -8.94
CA CYS A 60 -4.01 18.82 -8.10
C CYS A 60 -4.48 19.27 -6.71
N GLY A 61 -5.71 18.93 -6.32
CA GLY A 61 -6.34 19.39 -5.06
C GLY A 61 -5.64 19.00 -3.73
N TYR A 62 -4.54 18.25 -3.79
CA TYR A 62 -3.71 17.85 -2.64
C TYR A 62 -2.24 18.27 -2.77
N CYS A 63 -1.80 18.76 -3.93
CA CYS A 63 -0.39 19.03 -4.20
C CYS A 63 -0.06 20.48 -3.82
N SER A 64 0.96 20.69 -2.98
CA SER A 64 1.43 22.03 -2.60
C SER A 64 2.24 22.76 -3.69
N GLN A 65 2.43 22.13 -4.86
CA GLN A 65 3.19 22.69 -5.98
C GLN A 65 2.32 23.16 -7.14
N SER A 66 1.04 22.79 -7.11
CA SER A 66 -0.01 23.30 -8.00
C SER A 66 -0.22 24.80 -7.84
#